data_AF-A0A919F6W7-F1
#
_entry.id   AF-A0A919F6W7-F1
#
_cell.length_a   1.000
_cell.length_b   1.000
_cell.length_c   1.000
_cell.angle_alpha   90.00
_cell.angle_beta   90.00
_cell.angle_gamma   90.00
#
_symmetry.space_group_name_H-M   'P 1'
#
loop_
_entity.id
_entity.type
_entity.pdbx_description
1 polymer ?
#
loop_
_entity_poly.entity_id
_entity_poly.type
_entity_poly.pdbx_seq_one_letter_code
_entity_poly.pdbx_strand_id
1 'polypeptide(L)'
;MISLASFVLATALAVAPAPESPPSSPPRPPPAVDTLMAIPPELRHMLQQRVMRRSPPNSEERLQRLVDLLFSQDGLGLQYGASDTHSVAESFATRRVNCLSFTMLFLALAREAGLSARPQEVGQVLSWYEQGGIGYNYGHINAQVRMNAQVATIDLDSNILMDRRGPRVISDLRLFAHYYNNRGAELISDGQFAQARPYFEQALRIDPKLADAWNNLGVLNAHENALDAAAADYAQALALDARHAASISNALNVYRRLGDTQRAAQMLARLQQVQARDPFHQYVLGTEAERQGDYATASRYYAKAIRLYPNAHQFHFGLARVAFLTGDGRLADRELRLAHTLAPASEQQRYQAKLDSLRRWSRSSASLRP
;
A
#
# COMPACT_ATOMS: atom_id res chain seq x y z
N MET A 1 32.27 -66.68 25.91
CA MET A 1 33.12 -65.47 25.94
C MET A 1 34.08 -65.56 24.75
N ILE A 2 33.92 -64.68 23.77
CA ILE A 2 34.96 -63.99 22.99
C ILE A 2 34.19 -63.04 22.05
N SER A 3 34.51 -61.76 22.22
CA SER A 3 33.98 -60.60 21.51
C SER A 3 34.68 -60.45 20.16
N LEU A 4 33.96 -60.00 19.12
CA LEU A 4 34.57 -59.42 17.92
C LEU A 4 33.75 -58.23 17.42
N ALA A 5 34.45 -57.10 17.39
CA ALA A 5 34.04 -55.73 17.14
C ALA A 5 33.35 -55.51 15.79
N SER A 6 32.31 -54.66 15.79
CA SER A 6 31.82 -53.99 14.58
C SER A 6 32.53 -52.64 14.44
N PHE A 7 33.33 -52.49 13.39
CA PHE A 7 33.88 -51.21 12.95
C PHE A 7 32.80 -50.41 12.23
N VAL A 8 32.42 -49.25 12.77
CA VAL A 8 31.63 -48.25 12.04
C VAL A 8 32.62 -47.31 11.35
N LEU A 9 32.69 -47.41 10.03
CA LEU A 9 33.45 -46.50 9.18
C LEU A 9 32.67 -45.18 9.07
N ALA A 10 33.05 -44.16 9.84
CA ALA A 10 32.50 -42.82 9.67
C ALA A 10 33.15 -42.16 8.45
N THR A 11 32.45 -42.20 7.31
CA THR A 11 32.81 -41.41 6.14
C THR A 11 32.46 -39.95 6.40
N ALA A 12 33.48 -39.11 6.61
CA ALA A 12 33.34 -37.66 6.56
C ALA A 12 33.00 -37.26 5.11
N LEU A 13 31.71 -37.06 4.84
CA LEU A 13 31.26 -36.42 3.60
C LEU A 13 31.69 -34.95 3.66
N ALA A 14 32.74 -34.61 2.91
CA ALA A 14 33.05 -33.23 2.60
C ALA A 14 31.85 -32.61 1.87
N VAL A 15 31.19 -31.66 2.53
CA VAL A 15 30.15 -30.83 1.90
C VAL A 15 30.83 -30.03 0.79
N ALA A 16 30.52 -30.36 -0.47
CA ALA A 16 30.98 -29.56 -1.59
C ALA A 16 30.46 -28.12 -1.44
N PRO A 17 31.28 -27.09 -1.75
CA PRO A 17 30.82 -25.71 -1.72
C PRO A 17 29.60 -25.56 -2.65
N ALA A 18 28.61 -24.79 -2.20
CA ALA A 18 27.42 -24.51 -2.99
C ALA A 18 27.83 -23.93 -4.36
N PRO A 19 27.16 -24.31 -5.45
CA PRO A 19 27.49 -23.80 -6.78
C PRO A 19 27.38 -22.27 -6.76
N GLU A 20 28.45 -21.59 -7.20
CA GLU A 20 28.41 -20.14 -7.43
C GLU A 20 27.25 -19.82 -8.37
N SER A 21 26.42 -18.86 -7.96
CA SER A 21 25.34 -18.36 -8.81
C SER A 21 25.95 -17.78 -10.08
N PRO A 22 25.36 -18.01 -11.27
CA PRO A 22 25.89 -17.47 -12.50
C PRO A 22 26.03 -15.94 -12.40
N PRO A 23 27.05 -15.34 -13.04
CA PRO A 23 27.25 -13.90 -12.98
C PRO A 23 25.97 -13.18 -13.41
N SER A 24 25.50 -12.26 -12.56
CA SER A 24 24.31 -11.46 -12.86
C SER A 24 24.53 -10.67 -14.14
N SER A 25 23.54 -10.68 -15.03
CA SER A 25 23.56 -9.84 -16.22
C SER A 25 23.72 -8.37 -15.81
N PRO A 26 24.44 -7.55 -16.61
CA PRO A 26 24.60 -6.14 -16.30
C PRO A 26 23.22 -5.48 -16.17
N PRO A 27 23.03 -4.57 -15.20
CA PRO A 27 21.74 -3.97 -14.95
C PRO A 27 21.29 -3.18 -16.19
N ARG A 28 20.04 -3.42 -16.60
CA ARG A 28 19.43 -2.66 -17.69
C ARG A 28 19.08 -1.25 -17.20
N PRO A 29 19.32 -0.21 -18.02
CA PRO A 29 18.93 1.14 -17.64
C PRO A 29 17.41 1.24 -17.50
N PRO A 30 16.90 2.04 -16.55
CA PRO A 30 15.47 2.32 -16.46
C PRO A 30 14.95 2.98 -17.75
N PRO A 31 13.67 2.77 -18.12
CA PRO A 31 13.07 3.42 -19.29
C PRO A 31 13.09 4.95 -19.15
N ALA A 32 13.09 5.67 -20.27
CA ALA A 32 13.08 7.13 -20.26
C ALA A 32 11.72 7.69 -19.81
N VAL A 33 11.74 8.86 -19.16
CA VAL A 33 10.56 9.45 -18.51
C VAL A 33 9.41 9.72 -19.49
N ASP A 34 9.75 10.20 -20.69
CA ASP A 34 8.81 10.50 -21.77
C ASP A 34 8.09 9.26 -22.33
N THR A 35 8.67 8.07 -22.16
CA THR A 35 8.05 6.81 -22.58
C THR A 35 7.01 6.28 -21.61
N LEU A 36 7.07 6.66 -20.33
CA LEU A 36 6.25 6.05 -19.26
C LEU A 36 4.75 6.22 -19.50
N MET A 37 4.35 7.39 -19.99
CA MET A 37 2.95 7.74 -20.28
C MET A 37 2.65 7.88 -21.78
N ALA A 38 3.56 7.46 -22.66
CA ALA A 38 3.34 7.51 -24.10
C ALA A 38 2.19 6.56 -24.50
N ILE A 39 1.18 7.11 -25.19
CA ILE A 39 0.01 6.34 -25.64
C ILE A 39 0.33 5.67 -26.99
N PRO A 40 0.28 4.33 -27.08
CA PRO A 40 0.44 3.60 -28.34
C PRO A 40 -0.59 4.05 -29.40
N PRO A 41 -0.24 4.07 -30.69
CA PRO A 41 -1.16 4.47 -31.76
C PRO A 41 -2.50 3.72 -31.76
N GLU A 42 -2.48 2.41 -31.50
CA GLU A 42 -3.65 1.53 -31.47
C GLU A 42 -4.58 1.92 -30.32
N LEU A 43 -4.00 2.21 -29.15
CA LEU A 43 -4.75 2.65 -27.98
C LEU A 43 -5.31 4.06 -28.18
N ARG A 44 -4.57 4.97 -28.81
CA ARG A 44 -5.07 6.29 -29.21
C ARG A 44 -6.25 6.17 -30.17
N HIS A 45 -6.17 5.29 -31.16
CA HIS A 45 -7.27 5.05 -32.10
C HIS A 45 -8.51 4.51 -31.38
N MET A 46 -8.33 3.54 -30.48
CA MET A 46 -9.42 3.00 -29.66
C MET A 46 -10.09 4.07 -28.80
N LEU A 47 -9.30 4.94 -28.16
CA LEU A 47 -9.79 6.08 -27.38
C LEU A 47 -10.62 7.04 -28.25
N GLN A 48 -10.09 7.42 -29.42
CA GLN A 48 -10.79 8.30 -30.36
C GLN A 48 -12.15 7.72 -30.76
N GLN A 49 -12.22 6.42 -31.05
CA GLN A 49 -13.43 5.76 -31.51
C GLN A 49 -14.49 5.58 -30.42
N ARG A 50 -14.07 5.21 -29.20
CA ARG A 50 -14.99 4.77 -28.14
C ARG A 50 -15.32 5.85 -27.12
N VAL A 51 -14.41 6.81 -26.93
CA VAL A 51 -14.60 7.90 -25.96
C VAL A 51 -14.94 9.21 -26.68
N MET A 52 -14.24 9.55 -27.76
CA MET A 52 -14.27 10.90 -28.37
C MET A 52 -15.25 11.06 -29.57
N ARG A 53 -15.80 9.99 -30.14
CA ARG A 53 -16.42 9.97 -31.50
C ARG A 53 -17.86 10.55 -31.64
N ARG A 54 -18.39 11.35 -30.70
CA ARG A 54 -19.73 11.98 -30.83
C ARG A 54 -19.70 13.45 -30.40
N SER A 55 -20.59 14.30 -30.95
CA SER A 55 -20.79 15.72 -30.58
C SER A 55 -20.79 15.92 -29.07
N PRO A 56 -20.17 17.01 -28.56
CA PRO A 56 -19.24 16.96 -27.44
C PRO A 56 -19.90 16.38 -26.19
N PRO A 57 -19.60 15.12 -25.81
CA PRO A 57 -19.96 14.63 -24.50
C PRO A 57 -19.38 15.59 -23.46
N ASN A 58 -20.19 15.95 -22.46
CA ASN A 58 -19.71 16.69 -21.31
C ASN A 58 -18.60 15.88 -20.61
N SER A 59 -17.81 16.51 -19.74
CA SER A 59 -16.67 15.85 -19.10
C SER A 59 -17.03 14.57 -18.35
N GLU A 60 -18.26 14.49 -17.82
CA GLU A 60 -18.79 13.35 -17.09
C GLU A 60 -19.04 12.15 -18.01
N GLU A 61 -19.70 12.34 -19.15
CA GLU A 61 -19.94 11.26 -20.12
C GLU A 61 -18.62 10.74 -20.71
N ARG A 62 -17.64 11.62 -20.94
CA ARG A 62 -16.28 11.19 -21.36
C ARG A 62 -15.60 10.36 -20.29
N LEU A 63 -15.69 10.79 -19.03
CA LEU A 63 -15.12 10.06 -17.91
C LEU A 63 -15.76 8.67 -17.78
N GLN A 64 -17.09 8.56 -17.87
CA GLN A 64 -17.79 7.29 -17.82
C GLN A 64 -17.35 6.36 -18.95
N ARG A 65 -17.34 6.84 -20.21
CA ARG A 65 -16.89 6.04 -21.35
C ARG A 65 -15.43 5.61 -21.24
N LEU A 66 -14.58 6.44 -20.62
CA LEU A 66 -13.18 6.07 -20.35
C LEU A 66 -13.09 4.97 -19.30
N VAL A 67 -13.85 5.07 -18.20
CA VAL A 67 -13.93 4.01 -17.18
C VAL A 67 -14.43 2.71 -17.81
N ASP A 68 -15.48 2.78 -18.63
CA ASP A 68 -16.01 1.61 -19.36
C ASP A 68 -14.97 1.02 -20.30
N LEU A 69 -14.21 1.85 -21.03
CA LEU A 69 -13.11 1.40 -21.89
C LEU A 69 -12.05 0.61 -21.11
N LEU A 70 -11.71 1.05 -19.90
CA LEU A 70 -10.65 0.43 -19.09
C LEU A 70 -11.07 -0.91 -18.49
N PHE A 71 -12.32 -1.05 -18.03
CA PHE A 71 -12.75 -2.22 -17.26
C PHE A 71 -13.67 -3.20 -18.01
N SER A 72 -14.35 -2.78 -19.08
CA SER A 72 -15.21 -3.70 -19.83
C SER A 72 -14.39 -4.78 -20.55
N GLN A 73 -14.97 -5.98 -20.64
CA GLN A 73 -14.42 -7.11 -21.40
C GLN A 73 -14.25 -6.76 -22.88
N ASP A 74 -15.19 -6.00 -23.44
CA ASP A 74 -15.12 -5.54 -24.83
C ASP A 74 -14.09 -4.41 -25.03
N GLY A 75 -13.58 -3.81 -23.95
CA GLY A 75 -12.57 -2.76 -23.90
C GLY A 75 -11.17 -3.29 -23.63
N LEU A 76 -10.54 -2.82 -22.53
CA LEU A 76 -9.22 -3.28 -22.14
C LEU A 76 -9.24 -4.54 -21.26
N GLY A 77 -10.31 -4.77 -20.49
CA GLY A 77 -10.41 -5.90 -19.57
C GLY A 77 -9.24 -5.97 -18.58
N LEU A 78 -8.82 -4.83 -18.04
CA LEU A 78 -7.64 -4.75 -17.18
C LEU A 78 -7.76 -5.65 -15.95
N GLN A 79 -6.66 -6.32 -15.61
CA GLN A 79 -6.55 -7.22 -14.46
C GLN A 79 -5.56 -6.64 -13.43
N TYR A 80 -5.91 -6.76 -12.15
CA TYR A 80 -5.03 -6.31 -11.07
C TYR A 80 -3.89 -7.30 -10.84
N GLY A 81 -2.64 -6.79 -10.88
CA GLY A 81 -1.43 -7.52 -10.53
C GLY A 81 -0.55 -6.67 -9.63
N ALA A 82 -0.47 -7.00 -8.33
CA ALA A 82 0.16 -6.15 -7.33
C ALA A 82 1.65 -5.86 -7.57
N SER A 83 2.36 -6.77 -8.26
CA SER A 83 3.80 -6.72 -8.53
C SER A 83 4.17 -6.12 -9.90
N ASP A 84 3.20 -5.60 -10.65
CA ASP A 84 3.39 -5.23 -12.05
C ASP A 84 3.32 -3.70 -12.21
N THR A 85 4.39 -2.99 -11.88
CA THR A 85 4.52 -1.58 -12.25
C THR A 85 4.92 -1.46 -13.73
N HIS A 86 4.01 -0.95 -14.55
CA HIS A 86 4.10 -0.88 -16.01
C HIS A 86 3.91 0.54 -16.51
N SER A 87 4.61 0.88 -17.60
CA SER A 87 4.29 2.03 -18.44
C SER A 87 2.91 1.86 -19.10
N VAL A 88 2.44 2.91 -19.77
CA VAL A 88 1.16 2.88 -20.52
C VAL A 88 1.19 1.85 -21.64
N ALA A 89 2.31 1.75 -22.38
CA ALA A 89 2.46 0.78 -23.46
C ALA A 89 2.46 -0.67 -22.93
N GLU A 90 3.20 -0.93 -21.85
CA GLU A 90 3.24 -2.26 -21.20
C GLU A 90 1.88 -2.64 -20.60
N SER A 91 1.20 -1.70 -19.95
CA SER A 91 -0.16 -1.90 -19.41
C SER A 91 -1.15 -2.26 -20.52
N PHE A 92 -1.05 -1.60 -21.68
CA PHE A 92 -1.89 -1.90 -22.84
C PHE A 92 -1.59 -3.27 -23.46
N ALA A 93 -0.31 -3.64 -23.56
CA ALA A 93 0.12 -4.91 -24.14
C ALA A 93 -0.23 -6.11 -23.25
N THR A 94 -0.02 -5.98 -21.94
CA THR A 94 -0.20 -7.08 -20.97
C THR A 94 -1.60 -7.15 -20.37
N ARG A 95 -2.35 -6.03 -20.39
CA ARG A 95 -3.63 -5.85 -19.67
C ARG A 95 -3.51 -6.08 -18.16
N ARG A 96 -2.30 -5.99 -17.61
CA ARG A 96 -2.02 -6.13 -16.16
C ARG A 96 -1.56 -4.80 -15.59
N VAL A 97 -2.16 -4.41 -14.47
CA VAL A 97 -1.88 -3.13 -13.79
C VAL A 97 -1.89 -3.30 -12.28
N ASN A 98 -0.96 -2.63 -11.59
CA ASN A 98 -1.16 -2.24 -10.20
C ASN A 98 -1.76 -0.82 -10.10
N CYS A 99 -1.93 -0.30 -8.88
CA CYS A 99 -2.50 1.04 -8.65
C CYS A 99 -1.79 2.16 -9.42
N LEU A 100 -0.45 2.13 -9.42
CA LEU A 100 0.35 3.17 -10.07
C LEU A 100 0.25 3.10 -11.60
N SER A 101 0.36 1.89 -12.16
CA SER A 101 0.27 1.64 -13.60
C SER A 101 -1.10 2.03 -14.15
N PHE A 102 -2.14 1.66 -13.42
CA PHE A 102 -3.51 2.08 -13.73
C PHE A 102 -3.64 3.60 -13.70
N THR A 103 -3.12 4.26 -12.65
CA THR A 103 -3.17 5.72 -12.54
C THR A 103 -2.47 6.37 -13.73
N MET A 104 -1.28 5.92 -14.13
CA MET A 104 -0.57 6.47 -15.29
C MET A 104 -1.35 6.26 -16.59
N LEU A 105 -1.88 5.05 -16.83
CA LEU A 105 -2.74 4.74 -17.97
C LEU A 105 -3.98 5.64 -18.01
N PHE A 106 -4.68 5.74 -16.89
CA PHE A 106 -5.86 6.58 -16.76
C PHE A 106 -5.51 8.05 -17.03
N LEU A 107 -4.47 8.59 -16.42
CA LEU A 107 -4.06 9.99 -16.60
C LEU A 107 -3.70 10.29 -18.05
N ALA A 108 -2.95 9.41 -18.72
CA ALA A 108 -2.58 9.58 -20.12
C ALA A 108 -3.83 9.66 -21.01
N LEU A 109 -4.74 8.69 -20.88
CA LEU A 109 -5.96 8.61 -21.68
C LEU A 109 -6.97 9.72 -21.36
N ALA A 110 -7.12 10.06 -20.08
CA ALA A 110 -8.01 11.13 -19.64
C ALA A 110 -7.56 12.47 -20.23
N ARG A 111 -6.26 12.77 -20.18
CA ARG A 111 -5.69 14.01 -20.75
C ARG A 111 -5.82 14.03 -22.27
N GLU A 112 -5.56 12.92 -22.95
CA GLU A 112 -5.76 12.77 -24.40
C GLU A 112 -7.24 12.98 -24.79
N ALA A 113 -8.19 12.56 -23.94
CA ALA A 113 -9.63 12.80 -24.11
C ALA A 113 -10.08 14.23 -23.73
N GLY A 114 -9.16 15.10 -23.32
CA GLY A 114 -9.42 16.48 -22.93
C GLY A 114 -9.96 16.67 -21.50
N LEU A 115 -9.80 15.68 -20.63
CA LEU A 115 -10.17 15.77 -19.21
C LEU A 115 -9.05 16.40 -18.38
N SER A 116 -9.41 17.22 -17.39
CA SER A 116 -8.43 17.79 -16.46
C SER A 116 -8.10 16.79 -15.36
N ALA A 117 -7.10 15.95 -15.61
CA ALA A 117 -6.68 14.88 -14.71
C ALA A 117 -5.27 15.12 -14.11
N ARG A 118 -5.12 14.86 -12.80
CA ARG A 118 -3.85 15.05 -12.06
C ARG A 118 -3.59 13.89 -11.10
N PRO A 119 -2.33 13.45 -10.92
CA PRO A 119 -2.00 12.45 -9.92
C PRO A 119 -2.16 13.00 -8.50
N GLN A 120 -2.50 12.14 -7.55
CA GLN A 120 -2.48 12.43 -6.12
C GLN A 120 -1.77 11.33 -5.35
N GLU A 121 -0.95 11.72 -4.38
CA GLU A 121 -0.49 10.82 -3.33
C GLU A 121 -1.59 10.62 -2.30
N VAL A 122 -1.90 9.38 -2.00
CA VAL A 122 -2.72 9.00 -0.84
C VAL A 122 -1.74 8.56 0.24
N GLY A 123 -1.89 9.09 1.46
CA GLY A 123 -0.96 8.75 2.54
C GLY A 123 -0.94 7.25 2.83
N GLN A 124 0.17 6.80 3.40
CA GLN A 124 0.53 5.38 3.56
C GLN A 124 -0.58 4.54 4.21
N VAL A 125 -0.90 3.44 3.56
CA VAL A 125 -1.69 2.34 4.11
C VAL A 125 -0.76 1.40 4.85
N LEU A 126 -1.22 0.92 6.00
CA LEU A 126 -0.59 -0.12 6.82
C LEU A 126 -0.51 -1.48 6.09
N SER A 127 0.27 -1.60 5.03
CA SER A 127 0.53 -2.92 4.46
C SER A 127 1.61 -3.70 5.22
N TRP A 128 2.36 -3.10 6.16
CA TRP A 128 3.51 -3.80 6.76
C TRP A 128 3.73 -3.51 8.25
N TYR A 129 3.05 -4.29 9.08
CA TYR A 129 3.53 -4.65 10.42
C TYR A 129 3.22 -6.13 10.67
N GLU A 130 3.85 -7.04 9.93
CA GLU A 130 4.23 -8.32 10.54
C GLU A 130 5.31 -9.06 9.74
N GLN A 131 6.23 -9.63 10.51
CA GLN A 131 7.34 -10.52 10.16
C GLN A 131 8.60 -9.92 9.49
N GLY A 132 9.64 -9.74 10.32
CA GLY A 132 10.98 -10.17 9.89
C GLY A 132 11.92 -9.15 9.26
N GLY A 133 11.96 -7.91 9.73
CA GLY A 133 13.22 -7.15 9.79
C GLY A 133 13.55 -6.15 8.66
N ILE A 134 12.83 -6.12 7.53
CA ILE A 134 13.05 -5.13 6.47
C ILE A 134 11.70 -4.73 5.83
N GLY A 135 11.34 -3.45 5.87
CA GLY A 135 10.11 -2.93 5.26
C GLY A 135 10.37 -2.09 4.00
N TYR A 136 9.71 -2.45 2.89
CA TYR A 136 9.64 -1.65 1.66
C TYR A 136 8.39 -0.79 1.65
N ASN A 137 8.44 0.38 1.01
CA ASN A 137 7.24 1.19 0.79
C ASN A 137 6.95 1.38 -0.70
N TYR A 138 5.72 1.01 -1.07
CA TYR A 138 5.07 1.32 -2.34
C TYR A 138 4.04 2.40 -1.99
N GLY A 139 4.36 3.68 -2.18
CA GLY A 139 3.38 4.75 -1.97
C GLY A 139 2.11 4.50 -2.80
N HIS A 140 0.94 4.84 -2.28
CA HIS A 140 -0.30 4.73 -3.05
C HIS A 140 -0.58 6.02 -3.82
N ILE A 141 -0.80 5.89 -5.12
CA ILE A 141 -1.12 7.00 -6.02
C ILE A 141 -2.46 6.74 -6.68
N ASN A 142 -3.31 7.76 -6.75
CA ASN A 142 -4.56 7.73 -7.50
C ASN A 142 -4.72 8.97 -8.40
N ALA A 143 -5.81 9.04 -9.16
CA ALA A 143 -6.06 10.12 -10.11
C ALA A 143 -7.21 11.03 -9.68
N GLN A 144 -6.98 12.33 -9.69
CA GLN A 144 -8.02 13.35 -9.59
C GLN A 144 -8.50 13.74 -10.98
N VAL A 145 -9.81 13.84 -11.18
CA VAL A 145 -10.43 14.45 -12.36
C VAL A 145 -11.32 15.61 -11.92
N ARG A 146 -11.08 16.80 -12.49
CA ARG A 146 -11.92 17.99 -12.23
C ARG A 146 -12.94 18.16 -13.34
N MET A 147 -14.22 18.27 -12.96
CA MET A 147 -15.35 18.45 -13.87
C MET A 147 -16.21 19.61 -13.32
N ASN A 148 -16.10 20.80 -13.93
CA ASN A 148 -16.77 22.01 -13.43
C ASN A 148 -16.50 22.24 -11.92
N ALA A 149 -17.54 22.28 -11.09
CA ALA A 149 -17.47 22.42 -9.64
C ALA A 149 -17.24 21.11 -8.87
N GLN A 150 -17.16 19.97 -9.58
CA GLN A 150 -17.00 18.64 -8.98
C GLN A 150 -15.58 18.10 -9.18
N VAL A 151 -15.12 17.33 -8.19
CA VAL A 151 -13.85 16.61 -8.22
C VAL A 151 -14.14 15.14 -8.01
N ALA A 152 -13.75 14.30 -8.97
CA ALA A 152 -13.80 12.86 -8.87
C ALA A 152 -12.41 12.31 -8.56
N THR A 153 -12.33 11.31 -7.68
CA THR A 153 -11.12 10.54 -7.43
C THR A 153 -11.31 9.16 -8.05
N ILE A 154 -10.38 8.78 -8.91
CA ILE A 154 -10.34 7.48 -9.58
C ILE A 154 -9.23 6.67 -8.91
N ASP A 155 -9.62 5.60 -8.24
CA ASP A 155 -8.73 4.72 -7.48
C ASP A 155 -9.07 3.27 -7.81
N LEU A 156 -8.03 2.45 -7.98
CA LEU A 156 -8.17 1.03 -8.29
C LEU A 156 -8.31 0.18 -7.02
N ASP A 157 -7.80 0.67 -5.88
CA ASP A 157 -7.89 -0.02 -4.61
C ASP A 157 -8.85 0.70 -3.66
N SER A 158 -10.06 0.15 -3.54
CA SER A 158 -11.11 0.65 -2.66
C SER A 158 -10.92 0.28 -1.19
N ASN A 159 -9.92 -0.55 -0.86
CA ASN A 159 -9.64 -1.01 0.50
C ASN A 159 -8.62 -0.14 1.24
N ILE A 160 -8.26 1.01 0.67
CA ILE A 160 -7.23 1.89 1.21
C ILE A 160 -7.79 2.76 2.32
N LEU A 161 -7.31 2.46 3.52
CA LEU A 161 -7.49 3.28 4.71
C LEU A 161 -6.73 4.60 4.51
N MET A 162 -7.46 5.65 4.13
CA MET A 162 -6.87 6.94 3.78
C MET A 162 -6.25 7.66 4.99
N ASP A 163 -5.01 8.13 4.86
CA ASP A 163 -4.37 9.04 5.83
C ASP A 163 -5.28 10.26 6.11
N ARG A 164 -5.20 10.77 7.34
CA ARG A 164 -5.94 11.95 7.85
C ARG A 164 -5.73 13.21 7.01
N ARG A 165 -4.63 13.29 6.26
CA ARG A 165 -4.31 14.41 5.37
C ARG A 165 -5.07 14.36 4.03
N GLY A 166 -5.69 13.22 3.71
CA GLY A 166 -6.36 13.01 2.43
C GLY A 166 -5.39 12.99 1.24
N PRO A 167 -5.91 12.79 0.02
CA PRO A 167 -5.09 12.72 -1.19
C PRO A 167 -4.53 14.10 -1.57
N ARG A 168 -3.22 14.17 -1.82
CA ARG A 168 -2.49 15.41 -2.17
C ARG A 168 -2.09 15.40 -3.63
N VAL A 169 -2.53 16.39 -4.41
CA VAL A 169 -2.13 16.53 -5.81
C VAL A 169 -0.61 16.68 -5.92
N ILE A 170 0.00 15.93 -6.85
CA ILE A 170 1.44 15.95 -7.14
C ILE A 170 1.71 16.33 -8.60
N SER A 171 2.97 16.61 -8.92
CA SER A 171 3.45 16.78 -10.30
C SER A 171 3.66 15.43 -11.00
N ASP A 172 3.64 15.41 -12.33
CA ASP A 172 4.00 14.22 -13.12
C ASP A 172 5.43 13.73 -12.85
N LEU A 173 6.40 14.63 -12.62
CA LEU A 173 7.76 14.23 -12.24
C LEU A 173 7.77 13.37 -10.96
N ARG A 174 7.02 13.79 -9.95
CA ARG A 174 6.87 13.00 -8.72
C ARG A 174 6.13 11.68 -8.94
N LEU A 175 5.14 11.63 -9.83
CA LEU A 175 4.50 10.38 -10.27
C LEU A 175 5.53 9.43 -10.91
N PHE A 176 6.42 9.95 -11.77
CA PHE A 176 7.48 9.15 -12.38
C PHE A 176 8.54 8.70 -11.37
N ALA A 177 8.87 9.53 -10.38
CA ALA A 177 9.74 9.10 -9.28
C ALA A 177 9.14 7.92 -8.51
N HIS A 178 7.82 7.92 -8.26
CA HIS A 178 7.11 6.76 -7.70
C HIS A 178 7.17 5.53 -8.62
N TYR A 179 7.08 5.71 -9.94
CA TYR A 179 7.24 4.60 -10.89
C TYR A 179 8.61 3.94 -10.72
N TYR A 180 9.69 4.70 -10.78
CA TYR A 180 11.02 4.13 -10.63
C TYR A 180 11.23 3.53 -9.23
N ASN A 181 10.74 4.18 -8.17
CA ASN A 181 10.79 3.62 -6.82
C ASN A 181 10.11 2.25 -6.72
N ASN A 182 8.90 2.12 -7.26
CA ASN A 182 8.14 0.87 -7.20
C ASN A 182 8.82 -0.23 -8.02
N ARG A 183 9.34 0.08 -9.22
CA ARG A 183 10.14 -0.88 -10.01
C ARG A 183 11.37 -1.36 -9.25
N GLY A 184 12.08 -0.46 -8.57
CA GLY A 184 13.23 -0.85 -7.75
C GLY A 184 12.82 -1.79 -6.60
N ALA A 185 11.71 -1.51 -5.92
CA ALA A 185 11.21 -2.35 -4.84
C ALA A 185 10.71 -3.73 -5.33
N GLU A 186 10.07 -3.79 -6.50
CA GLU A 186 9.71 -5.05 -7.18
C GLU A 186 10.96 -5.88 -7.47
N LEU A 187 11.99 -5.27 -8.05
CA LEU A 187 13.25 -5.94 -8.34
C LEU A 187 13.94 -6.48 -7.09
N ILE A 188 13.90 -5.75 -5.96
CA ILE A 188 14.38 -6.29 -4.68
C ILE A 188 13.53 -7.50 -4.25
N SER A 189 12.20 -7.42 -4.37
CA SER A 189 11.30 -8.51 -3.98
C SER A 189 11.56 -9.78 -4.79
N ASP A 190 11.98 -9.62 -6.05
CA ASP A 190 12.39 -10.69 -6.96
C ASP A 190 13.85 -11.17 -6.76
N GLY A 191 14.57 -10.61 -5.80
CA GLY A 191 15.99 -10.92 -5.53
C GLY A 191 16.98 -10.32 -6.54
N GLN A 192 16.53 -9.41 -7.41
CA GLN A 192 17.31 -8.77 -8.47
C GLN A 192 17.96 -7.46 -8.00
N PHE A 193 18.71 -7.51 -6.90
CA PHE A 193 19.31 -6.34 -6.23
C PHE A 193 20.15 -5.44 -7.15
N ALA A 194 21.00 -6.05 -8.00
CA ALA A 194 21.84 -5.30 -8.94
C ALA A 194 21.02 -4.48 -9.95
N GLN A 195 19.85 -4.98 -10.35
CA GLN A 195 18.95 -4.27 -11.25
C GLN A 195 18.15 -3.17 -10.55
N ALA A 196 17.95 -3.24 -9.23
CA ALA A 196 17.14 -2.28 -8.48
C ALA A 196 17.82 -0.91 -8.32
N ARG A 197 19.15 -0.87 -8.16
CA ARG A 197 19.89 0.37 -7.88
C ARG A 197 19.63 1.51 -8.88
N PRO A 198 19.75 1.28 -10.21
CA PRO A 198 19.51 2.35 -11.19
C PRO A 198 18.10 2.94 -11.11
N TYR A 199 17.10 2.16 -10.70
CA TYR A 199 15.74 2.64 -10.53
C TYR A 199 15.61 3.58 -9.33
N PHE A 200 16.17 3.25 -8.16
CA PHE A 200 16.16 4.19 -7.03
C PHE A 200 16.95 5.47 -7.31
N GLU A 201 18.11 5.35 -7.97
CA GLU A 201 18.90 6.52 -8.37
C GLU A 201 18.14 7.41 -9.36
N GLN A 202 17.42 6.82 -10.32
CA GLN A 202 16.57 7.58 -11.24
C GLN A 202 15.39 8.23 -10.51
N ALA A 203 14.76 7.53 -9.55
CA ALA A 203 13.70 8.12 -8.72
C ALA A 203 14.21 9.36 -7.97
N LEU A 204 15.38 9.27 -7.33
CA LEU A 204 15.99 10.36 -6.56
C LEU A 204 16.55 11.49 -7.43
N ARG A 205 16.98 11.18 -8.66
CA ARG A 205 17.37 12.19 -9.66
C ARG A 205 16.18 13.05 -10.08
N ILE A 206 14.99 12.46 -10.17
CA ILE A 206 13.76 13.15 -10.57
C ILE A 206 13.13 13.88 -9.37
N ASP A 207 13.02 13.21 -8.22
CA ASP A 207 12.51 13.78 -6.98
C ASP A 207 13.39 13.41 -5.78
N PRO A 208 14.38 14.24 -5.42
CA PRO A 208 15.21 14.01 -4.25
C PRO A 208 14.44 14.17 -2.92
N LYS A 209 13.18 14.63 -2.95
CA LYS A 209 12.30 14.77 -1.79
C LYS A 209 11.31 13.60 -1.66
N LEU A 210 11.55 12.49 -2.36
CA LEU A 210 10.78 11.27 -2.21
C LEU A 210 11.39 10.40 -1.08
N ALA A 211 10.83 10.51 0.13
CA ALA A 211 11.30 9.77 1.31
C ALA A 211 11.29 8.24 1.08
N ASP A 212 10.31 7.73 0.34
CA ASP A 212 10.19 6.30 0.01
C ASP A 212 11.40 5.79 -0.80
N ALA A 213 11.91 6.59 -1.74
CA ALA A 213 13.06 6.22 -2.56
C ALA A 213 14.35 6.19 -1.75
N TRP A 214 14.55 7.14 -0.83
CA TRP A 214 15.66 7.09 0.14
C TRP A 214 15.54 5.87 1.06
N ASN A 215 14.33 5.56 1.56
CA ASN A 215 14.11 4.36 2.35
C ASN A 215 14.52 3.10 1.58
N ASN A 216 14.02 2.94 0.35
CA ASN A 216 14.24 1.72 -0.42
C ASN A 216 15.70 1.60 -0.91
N LEU A 217 16.39 2.71 -1.20
CA LEU A 217 17.85 2.71 -1.42
C LEU A 217 18.61 2.28 -0.16
N GLY A 218 18.20 2.76 1.01
CA GLY A 218 18.77 2.33 2.29
C GLY A 218 18.56 0.83 2.54
N VAL A 219 17.41 0.28 2.14
CA VAL A 219 17.17 -1.16 2.22
C VAL A 219 18.12 -1.94 1.30
N LEU A 220 18.31 -1.48 0.07
CA LEU A 220 19.25 -2.09 -0.86
C LEU A 220 20.69 -2.09 -0.27
N ASN A 221 21.13 -0.95 0.24
CA ASN A 221 22.45 -0.82 0.88
C ASN A 221 22.58 -1.71 2.13
N ALA A 222 21.52 -1.85 2.94
CA ALA A 222 21.53 -2.73 4.11
C ALA A 222 21.61 -4.22 3.71
N HIS A 223 21.00 -4.60 2.59
CA HIS A 223 21.09 -5.95 2.02
C HIS A 223 22.51 -6.23 1.51
N GLU A 224 23.15 -5.27 0.85
CA GLU A 224 24.56 -5.34 0.41
C GLU A 224 25.58 -5.21 1.57
N ASN A 225 25.10 -5.20 2.83
CA ASN A 225 25.89 -5.02 4.04
C ASN A 225 26.66 -3.69 4.12
N ALA A 226 26.29 -2.69 3.30
CA ALA A 226 26.77 -1.32 3.35
C ALA A 226 25.99 -0.52 4.41
N LEU A 227 26.18 -0.87 5.68
CA LEU A 227 25.35 -0.39 6.80
C LEU A 227 25.44 1.11 7.05
N ASP A 228 26.61 1.72 6.90
CA ASP A 228 26.77 3.17 7.07
C ASP A 228 26.04 3.94 5.97
N ALA A 229 26.10 3.46 4.73
CA ALA A 229 25.35 4.03 3.61
C ALA A 229 23.84 3.89 3.84
N ALA A 230 23.38 2.72 4.27
CA ALA A 230 21.98 2.50 4.62
C ALA A 230 21.50 3.45 5.73
N ALA A 231 22.30 3.65 6.78
CA ALA A 231 21.99 4.59 7.85
C ALA A 231 21.89 6.04 7.34
N ALA A 232 22.77 6.44 6.42
CA ALA A 232 22.72 7.76 5.79
C ALA A 232 21.44 7.93 4.94
N ASP A 233 21.06 6.95 4.15
CA ASP A 233 19.84 7.00 3.33
C ASP A 233 18.57 7.07 4.19
N TYR A 234 18.50 6.28 5.27
CA TYR A 234 17.39 6.38 6.22
C TYR A 234 17.36 7.74 6.92
N ALA A 235 18.52 8.33 7.22
CA ALA A 235 18.59 9.68 7.77
C ALA A 235 18.03 10.73 6.78
N GLN A 236 18.31 10.60 5.48
CA GLN A 236 17.70 11.45 4.45
C GLN A 236 16.18 11.28 4.39
N ALA A 237 15.69 10.04 4.38
CA ALA A 237 14.25 9.77 4.42
C ALA A 237 13.58 10.40 5.66
N LEU A 238 14.20 10.28 6.83
CA LEU A 238 13.70 10.81 8.10
C LEU A 238 13.84 12.33 8.26
N ALA A 239 14.71 12.96 7.48
CA ALA A 239 14.79 14.42 7.37
C ALA A 239 13.63 14.97 6.51
N LEU A 240 13.20 14.22 5.49
CA LEU A 240 12.08 14.56 4.62
C LEU A 240 10.72 14.28 5.28
N ASP A 241 10.58 13.13 5.93
CA ASP A 241 9.41 12.78 6.73
C ASP A 241 9.82 12.21 8.08
N ALA A 242 9.68 13.06 9.11
CA ALA A 242 10.08 12.71 10.45
C ALA A 242 9.23 11.60 11.11
N ARG A 243 8.12 11.19 10.50
CA ARG A 243 7.24 10.12 11.00
C ARG A 243 7.20 8.92 10.06
N HIS A 244 8.15 8.84 9.12
CA HIS A 244 8.22 7.75 8.14
C HIS A 244 8.53 6.41 8.82
N ALA A 245 7.48 5.65 9.15
CA ALA A 245 7.58 4.50 10.04
C ALA A 245 8.50 3.38 9.51
N ALA A 246 8.49 3.14 8.20
CA ALA A 246 9.39 2.18 7.56
C ALA A 246 10.86 2.56 7.75
N SER A 247 11.23 3.84 7.54
CA SER A 247 12.61 4.29 7.73
C SER A 247 13.05 4.29 9.18
N ILE A 248 12.15 4.60 10.12
CA ILE A 248 12.46 4.48 11.56
C ILE A 248 12.78 3.03 11.90
N SER A 249 11.95 2.09 11.42
CA SER A 249 12.09 0.66 11.71
C SER A 249 13.34 0.08 11.06
N ASN A 250 13.62 0.45 9.81
CA ASN A 250 14.81 0.00 9.10
C ASN A 250 16.10 0.59 9.69
N ALA A 251 16.10 1.88 10.05
CA ALA A 251 17.21 2.52 10.75
C ALA A 251 17.48 1.85 12.11
N LEU A 252 16.43 1.54 12.88
CA LEU A 252 16.54 0.78 14.12
C LEU A 252 17.29 -0.55 13.91
N ASN A 253 16.94 -1.31 12.86
CA ASN A 253 17.58 -2.58 12.56
C ASN A 253 19.03 -2.41 12.11
N VAL A 254 19.33 -1.38 11.31
CA VAL A 254 20.71 -1.06 10.91
C VAL A 254 21.56 -0.63 12.11
N TYR A 255 21.08 0.24 12.99
CA TYR A 255 21.82 0.64 14.18
C TYR A 255 22.08 -0.54 15.13
N ARG A 256 21.14 -1.49 15.24
CA ARG A 256 21.37 -2.74 15.97
C ARG A 256 22.50 -3.57 15.36
N ARG A 257 22.51 -3.73 14.02
CA ARG A 257 23.58 -4.45 13.30
C ARG A 257 24.95 -3.77 13.45
N LEU A 258 24.96 -2.44 13.51
CA LEU A 258 26.16 -1.65 13.77
C LEU A 258 26.62 -1.66 15.25
N GLY A 259 25.82 -2.18 16.17
CA GLY A 259 26.09 -2.12 17.61
C GLY A 259 25.86 -0.73 18.25
N ASP A 260 25.28 0.22 17.50
CA ASP A 260 24.93 1.56 17.99
C ASP A 260 23.64 1.51 18.83
N THR A 261 23.78 1.06 20.06
CA THR A 261 22.66 0.86 21.00
C THR A 261 21.93 2.17 21.33
N GLN A 262 22.64 3.30 21.34
CA GLN A 262 22.07 4.61 21.64
C GLN A 262 21.12 5.06 20.52
N ARG A 263 21.56 5.05 19.25
CA ARG A 263 20.69 5.42 18.13
C ARG A 263 19.57 4.42 17.90
N ALA A 264 19.83 3.13 18.13
CA ALA A 264 18.77 2.11 18.12
C ALA A 264 17.67 2.45 19.16
N ALA A 265 18.02 2.76 20.40
CA ALA A 265 17.04 3.13 21.43
C ALA A 265 16.24 4.39 21.03
N GLN A 266 16.89 5.38 20.43
CA GLN A 266 16.21 6.59 19.92
C GLN A 266 15.20 6.25 18.82
N MET A 267 15.57 5.42 17.84
CA MET A 267 14.65 5.01 16.77
C MET A 267 13.48 4.19 17.30
N LEU A 268 13.72 3.30 18.27
CA LEU A 268 12.65 2.54 18.93
C LEU A 268 11.65 3.46 19.63
N ALA A 269 12.12 4.44 20.41
CA ALA A 269 11.25 5.41 21.07
C ALA A 269 10.43 6.23 20.06
N ARG A 270 11.06 6.66 18.95
CA ARG A 270 10.37 7.37 17.87
C ARG A 270 9.32 6.51 17.18
N LEU A 271 9.62 5.23 16.92
CA LEU A 271 8.68 4.28 16.31
C LEU A 271 7.44 4.12 17.18
N GLN A 272 7.63 3.91 18.49
CA GLN A 272 6.54 3.81 19.46
C GLN A 272 5.68 5.09 19.48
N GLN A 273 6.30 6.27 19.41
CA GLN A 273 5.56 7.54 19.36
C GLN A 273 4.70 7.68 18.09
N VAL A 274 5.25 7.29 16.93
CA VAL A 274 4.52 7.31 15.64
C VAL A 274 3.35 6.33 15.71
N GLN A 275 3.61 5.08 16.06
CA GLN A 275 2.62 4.01 16.20
C GLN A 275 1.51 4.37 17.19
N ALA A 276 1.86 4.98 18.34
CA ALA A 276 0.88 5.38 19.35
C ALA A 276 -0.08 6.47 18.87
N ARG A 277 0.31 7.26 17.86
CA ARG A 277 -0.48 8.36 17.27
C ARG A 277 -1.11 8.00 15.92
N ASP A 278 -0.80 6.82 15.39
CA ASP A 278 -1.38 6.32 14.15
C ASP A 278 -2.73 5.63 14.43
N PRO A 279 -3.87 6.20 13.99
CA PRO A 279 -5.18 5.61 14.20
C PRO A 279 -5.31 4.21 13.64
N PHE A 280 -4.71 3.94 12.48
CA PHE A 280 -4.82 2.67 11.82
C PHE A 280 -4.00 1.61 12.56
N HIS A 281 -2.81 1.98 13.08
CA HIS A 281 -2.01 1.05 13.85
C HIS A 281 -2.76 0.64 15.13
N GLN A 282 -3.46 1.60 15.77
CA GLN A 282 -4.35 1.27 16.89
C GLN A 282 -5.49 0.34 16.46
N TYR A 283 -6.07 0.54 15.27
CA TYR A 283 -7.09 -0.38 14.75
C TYR A 283 -6.56 -1.80 14.55
N VAL A 284 -5.36 -1.96 13.98
CA VAL A 284 -4.72 -3.28 13.81
C VAL A 284 -4.48 -3.97 15.15
N LEU A 285 -3.95 -3.25 16.15
CA LEU A 285 -3.81 -3.78 17.51
C LEU A 285 -5.16 -4.21 18.11
N GLY A 286 -6.24 -3.46 17.80
CA GLY A 286 -7.61 -3.82 18.17
C GLY A 286 -8.08 -5.11 17.51
N THR A 287 -7.83 -5.28 16.21
CA THR A 287 -8.19 -6.50 15.47
C THR A 287 -7.44 -7.73 15.96
N GLU A 288 -6.16 -7.57 16.31
CA GLU A 288 -5.33 -8.67 16.81
C GLU A 288 -5.77 -9.09 18.22
N ALA A 289 -6.00 -8.13 19.12
CA ALA A 289 -6.55 -8.42 20.44
C ALA A 289 -7.93 -9.10 20.35
N GLU A 290 -8.79 -8.66 19.42
CA GLU A 290 -10.08 -9.29 19.18
C GLU A 290 -9.93 -10.74 18.68
N ARG A 291 -9.01 -11.01 17.76
CA ARG A 291 -8.72 -12.36 17.25
C ARG A 291 -8.24 -13.30 18.36
N GLN A 292 -7.51 -12.76 19.34
CA GLN A 292 -7.06 -13.47 20.53
C GLN A 292 -8.16 -13.63 21.60
N GLY A 293 -9.35 -13.03 21.40
CA GLY A 293 -10.45 -13.04 22.36
C GLY A 293 -10.31 -12.03 23.51
N ASP A 294 -9.27 -11.19 23.52
CA ASP A 294 -9.12 -10.10 24.49
C ASP A 294 -9.95 -8.89 24.06
N TYR A 295 -11.26 -9.03 24.26
CA TYR A 295 -12.25 -8.01 23.91
C TYR A 295 -12.09 -6.71 24.69
N ALA A 296 -11.57 -6.76 25.92
CA ALA A 296 -11.34 -5.56 26.73
C ALA A 296 -10.23 -4.71 26.11
N THR A 297 -9.12 -5.33 25.73
CA THR A 297 -8.01 -4.64 25.05
C THR A 297 -8.41 -4.19 23.65
N ALA A 298 -9.13 -5.03 22.89
CA ALA A 298 -9.64 -4.66 21.57
C ALA A 298 -10.51 -3.39 21.62
N SER A 299 -11.44 -3.30 22.58
CA SER A 299 -12.30 -2.13 22.78
C SER A 299 -11.49 -0.86 23.05
N ARG A 300 -10.45 -0.92 23.89
CA ARG A 300 -9.56 0.22 24.17
C ARG A 300 -8.82 0.70 22.92
N TYR A 301 -8.31 -0.23 22.11
CA TYR A 301 -7.60 0.09 20.88
C TYR A 301 -8.52 0.69 19.81
N TYR A 302 -9.70 0.10 19.59
CA TYR A 302 -10.69 0.67 18.68
C TYR A 302 -11.16 2.06 19.15
N ALA A 303 -11.44 2.25 20.44
CA ALA A 303 -11.81 3.56 20.97
C ALA A 303 -10.70 4.61 20.78
N LYS A 304 -9.43 4.20 20.90
CA LYS A 304 -8.28 5.09 20.62
C LYS A 304 -8.15 5.38 19.12
N ALA A 305 -8.36 4.40 18.26
CA ALA A 305 -8.39 4.59 16.80
C ALA A 305 -9.48 5.59 16.40
N ILE A 306 -10.69 5.47 16.94
CA ILE A 306 -11.81 6.41 16.72
C ILE A 306 -11.46 7.82 17.22
N ARG A 307 -10.87 7.94 18.42
CA ARG A 307 -10.44 9.25 18.96
C ARG A 307 -9.40 9.92 18.06
N LEU A 308 -8.49 9.14 17.50
CA LEU A 308 -7.48 9.62 16.58
C LEU A 308 -8.11 9.93 15.21
N TYR A 309 -9.01 9.12 14.67
CA TYR A 309 -9.64 9.37 13.39
C TYR A 309 -11.09 8.85 13.38
N PRO A 310 -12.08 9.72 13.64
CA PRO A 310 -13.47 9.31 13.85
C PRO A 310 -14.26 9.02 12.57
N ASN A 311 -13.68 9.24 11.39
CA ASN A 311 -14.41 9.10 10.13
C ASN A 311 -14.22 7.73 9.46
N ALA A 312 -13.37 6.85 10.02
CA ALA A 312 -13.21 5.49 9.52
C ALA A 312 -14.34 4.58 10.03
N HIS A 313 -15.28 4.23 9.16
CA HIS A 313 -16.39 3.33 9.49
C HIS A 313 -15.91 1.97 10.03
N GLN A 314 -14.75 1.48 9.60
CA GLN A 314 -14.15 0.22 10.04
C GLN A 314 -13.86 0.23 11.55
N PHE A 315 -13.44 1.37 12.11
CA PHE A 315 -13.11 1.47 13.53
C PHE A 315 -14.37 1.38 14.39
N HIS A 316 -15.41 2.09 13.97
CA HIS A 316 -16.73 2.03 14.57
C HIS A 316 -17.32 0.61 14.47
N PHE A 317 -17.15 -0.05 13.33
CA PHE A 317 -17.60 -1.42 13.13
C PHE A 317 -16.86 -2.42 14.04
N GLY A 318 -15.54 -2.28 14.19
CA GLY A 318 -14.73 -3.08 15.11
C GLY A 318 -15.20 -2.94 16.55
N LEU A 319 -15.38 -1.70 17.03
CA LEU A 319 -15.88 -1.43 18.38
C LEU A 319 -17.30 -1.97 18.57
N ALA A 320 -18.18 -1.80 17.58
CA ALA A 320 -19.55 -2.31 17.64
C ALA A 320 -19.60 -3.84 17.80
N ARG A 321 -18.71 -4.54 17.07
CA ARG A 321 -18.61 -6.00 17.11
C ARG A 321 -18.14 -6.49 18.48
N VAL A 322 -17.08 -5.89 19.01
CA VAL A 322 -16.56 -6.20 20.35
C VAL A 322 -17.59 -5.87 21.44
N ALA A 323 -18.29 -4.75 21.34
CA ALA A 323 -19.36 -4.38 22.26
C ALA A 323 -20.50 -5.41 22.25
N PHE A 324 -20.89 -5.90 21.07
CA PHE A 324 -21.88 -6.97 20.96
C PHE A 324 -21.42 -8.27 21.63
N LEU A 325 -20.18 -8.70 21.36
CA LEU A 325 -19.60 -9.92 21.93
C LEU A 325 -19.45 -9.85 23.46
N THR A 326 -19.31 -8.66 24.01
CA THR A 326 -19.21 -8.42 25.47
C THR A 326 -20.55 -8.08 26.13
N GLY A 327 -21.65 -8.09 25.38
CA GLY A 327 -23.00 -7.85 25.89
C GLY A 327 -23.40 -6.38 26.04
N ASP A 328 -22.57 -5.42 25.63
CA ASP A 328 -22.93 -4.00 25.58
C ASP A 328 -23.70 -3.68 24.29
N GLY A 329 -24.97 -4.11 24.27
CA GLY A 329 -25.86 -3.91 23.13
C GLY A 329 -26.12 -2.42 22.81
N ARG A 330 -26.05 -1.53 23.80
CA ARG A 330 -26.25 -0.08 23.58
C ARG A 330 -25.07 0.53 22.83
N LEU A 331 -23.85 0.22 23.26
CA LEU A 331 -22.65 0.66 22.56
C LEU A 331 -22.57 0.03 21.16
N ALA A 332 -22.86 -1.27 21.05
CA ALA A 332 -22.89 -1.97 19.77
C ALA A 332 -23.80 -1.29 18.74
N ASP A 333 -25.03 -0.97 19.15
CA ASP A 333 -26.03 -0.32 18.30
C ASP A 333 -25.65 1.12 17.92
N ARG A 334 -25.07 1.89 18.86
CA ARG A 334 -24.57 3.25 18.58
C ARG A 334 -23.42 3.23 17.56
N GLU A 335 -22.41 2.41 17.81
CA GLU A 335 -21.20 2.35 16.97
C GLU A 335 -21.51 1.75 15.60
N LEU A 336 -22.40 0.77 15.51
CA LEU A 336 -22.80 0.20 14.22
C LEU A 336 -23.59 1.20 13.35
N ARG A 337 -24.39 2.08 13.97
CA ARG A 337 -25.03 3.19 13.23
C ARG A 337 -24.01 4.17 12.69
N LEU A 338 -23.00 4.53 13.48
CA LEU A 338 -21.90 5.39 13.01
C LEU A 338 -21.14 4.74 11.86
N ALA A 339 -20.84 3.45 11.97
CA ALA A 339 -20.24 2.68 10.88
C ALA A 339 -21.11 2.73 9.62
N HIS A 340 -22.43 2.54 9.74
CA HIS A 340 -23.37 2.68 8.61
C HIS A 340 -23.35 4.07 7.98
N THR A 341 -23.44 5.14 8.78
CA THR A 341 -23.45 6.52 8.28
C THR A 341 -22.16 6.91 7.57
N LEU A 342 -21.01 6.42 8.05
CA LEU A 342 -19.68 6.73 7.50
C LEU A 342 -19.28 5.80 6.34
N ALA A 343 -20.00 4.69 6.12
CA ALA A 343 -19.66 3.71 5.11
C ALA A 343 -19.96 4.20 3.69
N PRO A 344 -19.13 3.80 2.70
CA PRO A 344 -19.51 3.91 1.30
C PRO A 344 -20.76 3.06 1.01
N ALA A 345 -21.50 3.40 -0.05
CA ALA A 345 -22.75 2.73 -0.42
C ALA A 345 -22.60 1.19 -0.54
N SER A 346 -21.43 0.71 -0.97
CA SER A 346 -21.12 -0.72 -1.06
C SER A 346 -21.14 -1.47 0.29
N GLU A 347 -20.80 -0.80 1.40
CA GLU A 347 -20.77 -1.41 2.73
C GLU A 347 -22.03 -1.10 3.58
N GLN A 348 -22.80 -0.07 3.21
CA GLN A 348 -24.01 0.34 3.94
C GLN A 348 -25.03 -0.80 4.07
N GLN A 349 -25.29 -1.54 2.99
CA GLN A 349 -26.24 -2.66 3.02
C GLN A 349 -25.83 -3.73 4.04
N ARG A 350 -24.54 -4.03 4.14
CA ARG A 350 -23.99 -5.00 5.09
C ARG A 350 -24.19 -4.55 6.54
N TYR A 351 -23.95 -3.27 6.82
CA TYR A 351 -24.14 -2.72 8.16
C TYR A 351 -25.62 -2.61 8.53
N GLN A 352 -26.49 -2.31 7.57
CA GLN A 352 -27.94 -2.29 7.77
C GLN A 352 -28.48 -3.67 8.19
N ALA A 353 -28.07 -4.75 7.51
CA ALA A 353 -28.46 -6.11 7.88
C ALA A 353 -28.04 -6.50 9.32
N LYS A 354 -26.88 -6.01 9.77
CA LYS A 354 -26.39 -6.22 11.13
C LYS A 354 -27.21 -5.43 12.15
N LEU A 355 -27.58 -4.18 11.87
CA LEU A 355 -28.46 -3.36 12.71
C LEU A 355 -29.82 -4.04 12.90
N ASP A 356 -30.41 -4.57 11.83
CA ASP A 356 -31.70 -5.25 11.89
C ASP A 356 -31.62 -6.54 12.72
N SER A 357 -30.49 -7.25 12.67
CA SER A 357 -30.23 -8.43 13.49
C SER A 357 -30.11 -8.08 14.97
N LEU A 358 -29.38 -7.01 15.32
CA LEU A 358 -29.27 -6.50 16.70
C LEU A 358 -30.64 -6.10 17.26
N ARG A 359 -31.46 -5.40 16.47
CA ARG A 359 -32.82 -4.98 16.88
C ARG A 359 -33.76 -6.15 17.11
N ARG A 360 -33.66 -7.22 16.32
CA ARG A 360 -34.43 -8.46 16.55
C ARG A 360 -34.01 -9.12 17.85
N TRP A 361 -32.70 -9.27 18.07
CA TRP A 361 -32.14 -9.85 19.30
C TRP A 361 -32.53 -9.07 20.56
N SER A 362 -32.45 -7.74 20.52
CA SER A 362 -32.85 -6.88 21.64
C SER A 362 -34.33 -7.06 22.00
N ARG A 363 -35.23 -7.10 21.00
CA ARG A 363 -36.66 -7.34 21.22
C ARG A 363 -36.94 -8.73 21.82
N SER A 364 -36.29 -9.78 21.34
CA SER A 364 -36.45 -11.14 21.89
C SER A 364 -35.89 -11.28 23.31
N SER A 365 -34.78 -10.58 23.62
CA SER A 365 -34.19 -10.59 24.97
C SER A 365 -35.03 -9.80 25.98
N ALA A 366 -35.76 -8.77 25.54
CA ALA A 366 -36.67 -7.99 26.38
C ALA A 366 -37.96 -8.75 26.73
N SER A 367 -38.47 -9.60 25.82
CA SER A 367 -39.64 -10.45 26.07
C SER A 367 -39.38 -11.66 26.97
N LEU A 368 -38.13 -11.91 27.35
CA LEU A 368 -37.69 -13.03 28.21
C LEU A 368 -37.34 -12.61 29.64
N ARG A 369 -37.51 -11.34 30.01
CA ARG A 369 -37.38 -10.89 31.39
C ARG A 369 -38.77 -10.96 32.06
N PRO A 370 -38.96 -11.79 33.10
CA PRO A 370 -40.24 -11.95 33.80
C PRO A 370 -40.68 -10.71 34.57
#